data_AF-A0A818L2E8-F1
#
_entry.id   AF-A0A818L2E8-F1
#
_cell.length_a   1.000
_cell.length_b   1.000
_cell.length_c   1.000
_cell.angle_alpha   90.00
_cell.angle_beta   90.00
_cell.angle_gamma   90.00
#
_symmetry.space_group_name_H-M   'P 1'
#
loop_
_entity.id
_entity.type
_entity.pdbx_description
1 polymer ?
#
loop_
_entity_poly.entity_id
_entity_poly.type
_entity_poly.pdbx_seq_one_letter_code
_entity_poly.pdbx_strand_id
1 'polypeptide(L)'
;MTIDPSKISTSITPFAMIDNHSALEGEQEVLFTMHTVFRVGKIKQPTEKSCLWDVPLAITDESDPQLACLTDYIKEEISGEGWYRMGKLMLNVGHFDQAEELYNELLENASDDIERAHIYHQLGCLKDDQGEYQQAVKFYKKSLEIYR
;
A
#
# COMPACT_ATOMS: atom_id res chain seq x y z
N MET A 1 -22.17 -9.05 -10.54
CA MET A 1 -20.94 -9.47 -9.85
C MET A 1 -21.14 -10.89 -9.37
N THR A 2 -20.35 -11.87 -9.84
CA THR A 2 -20.47 -13.26 -9.38
C THR A 2 -19.27 -13.54 -8.48
N ILE A 3 -19.43 -13.31 -7.19
CA ILE A 3 -18.46 -13.78 -6.20
C ILE A 3 -18.85 -15.23 -5.89
N ASP A 4 -17.91 -16.15 -5.98
CA ASP A 4 -18.11 -17.55 -5.56
C ASP A 4 -17.90 -17.63 -4.04
N PRO A 5 -18.96 -17.72 -3.22
CA PRO A 5 -18.85 -17.67 -1.76
C PRO A 5 -18.07 -18.86 -1.18
N SER A 6 -18.01 -19.98 -1.93
CA SER A 6 -17.31 -21.19 -1.51
C SER A 6 -15.79 -21.00 -1.46
N LYS A 7 -15.24 -20.08 -2.25
CA LYS A 7 -13.82 -19.69 -2.21
C LYS A 7 -13.50 -18.66 -1.14
N ILE A 8 -14.51 -18.00 -0.59
CA ILE A 8 -14.36 -17.05 0.52
C ILE A 8 -14.21 -17.80 1.84
N SER A 9 -14.83 -18.99 1.96
CA SER A 9 -14.71 -19.86 3.15
C SER A 9 -13.27 -20.28 3.47
N THR A 10 -12.35 -20.25 2.50
CA THR A 10 -10.92 -20.55 2.69
C THR A 10 -10.06 -19.30 2.85
N SER A 11 -10.63 -18.12 2.61
CA SER A 11 -9.96 -16.84 2.82
C SER A 11 -10.26 -16.32 4.23
N ILE A 12 -9.25 -15.73 4.88
CA ILE A 12 -9.39 -15.11 6.20
C ILE A 12 -10.27 -13.84 6.14
N THR A 13 -10.61 -13.37 4.94
CA THR A 13 -11.38 -12.14 4.72
C THR A 13 -12.83 -12.29 5.18
N PRO A 14 -13.26 -11.57 6.23
CA PRO A 14 -14.66 -11.54 6.62
C PRO A 14 -15.52 -10.87 5.53
N PHE A 15 -16.69 -11.44 5.29
CA PHE A 15 -17.67 -10.87 4.37
C PHE A 15 -19.09 -11.01 4.92
N ALA A 16 -20.01 -10.21 4.41
CA ALA A 16 -21.44 -10.30 4.71
C ALA A 16 -22.26 -10.12 3.42
N MET A 17 -23.26 -10.98 3.24
CA MET A 17 -24.29 -10.76 2.21
C MET A 17 -25.28 -9.72 2.75
N ILE A 18 -25.54 -8.67 1.98
CA ILE A 18 -26.42 -7.56 2.39
C ILE A 18 -27.59 -7.38 1.43
N ASP A 19 -28.00 -8.44 0.73
CA ASP A 19 -29.12 -8.45 -0.23
C ASP A 19 -30.40 -7.81 0.34
N ASN A 20 -30.69 -8.02 1.62
CA ASN A 20 -31.88 -7.46 2.31
C ASN A 20 -31.78 -5.96 2.65
N HIS A 21 -30.62 -5.34 2.40
CA HIS A 21 -30.32 -3.94 2.66
C HIS A 21 -29.93 -3.18 1.39
N SER A 22 -30.00 -3.82 0.22
CA SER A 22 -29.71 -3.17 -1.05
C SER A 22 -30.68 -2.02 -1.32
N ALA A 23 -30.17 -0.96 -1.94
CA ALA A 23 -30.99 0.16 -2.39
C ALA A 23 -31.88 -0.21 -3.60
N LEU A 24 -31.54 -1.29 -4.32
CA LEU A 24 -32.21 -1.74 -5.53
C LEU A 24 -32.74 -3.17 -5.33
N GLU A 25 -34.05 -3.36 -5.55
CA GLU A 25 -34.66 -4.67 -5.43
C GLU A 25 -34.09 -5.66 -6.46
N GLY A 26 -33.66 -6.83 -5.99
CA GLY A 26 -33.15 -7.91 -6.83
C GLY A 26 -31.64 -7.89 -7.08
N GLU A 27 -30.91 -6.92 -6.53
CA GLU A 27 -29.45 -6.96 -6.53
C GLU A 27 -28.92 -7.90 -5.44
N GLN A 28 -27.79 -8.56 -5.76
CA GLN A 28 -27.02 -9.33 -4.79
C GLN A 28 -25.79 -8.51 -4.42
N GLU A 29 -25.71 -8.15 -3.15
CA GLU A 29 -24.68 -7.25 -2.63
C GLU A 29 -23.87 -7.94 -1.55
N VAL A 30 -22.54 -7.74 -1.63
CA VAL A 30 -21.59 -8.34 -0.70
C VAL A 30 -20.73 -7.24 -0.11
N LEU A 31 -20.73 -7.15 1.21
CA LEU A 31 -19.81 -6.34 1.99
C LEU A 31 -18.57 -7.17 2.33
N PHE A 32 -17.40 -6.58 2.17
CA PHE A 32 -16.11 -7.16 2.58
C PHE A 32 -15.33 -6.14 3.40
N THR A 33 -14.37 -6.62 4.20
CA THR A 33 -13.55 -5.75 5.03
C THR A 33 -12.71 -4.78 4.20
N MET A 34 -12.44 -3.60 4.77
CA MET A 34 -11.46 -2.67 4.19
C MET A 34 -10.11 -3.38 4.01
N HIS A 35 -9.41 -3.03 2.93
CA HIS A 35 -8.13 -3.64 2.51
C HIS A 35 -8.23 -5.07 1.94
N THR A 36 -9.44 -5.55 1.64
CA THR A 36 -9.57 -6.80 0.87
C THR A 36 -8.99 -6.60 -0.53
N VAL A 37 -8.05 -7.46 -0.90
CA VAL A 37 -7.43 -7.47 -2.23
C VAL A 37 -8.19 -8.44 -3.13
N PHE A 38 -8.54 -7.95 -4.33
CA PHE A 38 -9.17 -8.77 -5.36
C PHE A 38 -8.32 -8.75 -6.62
N ARG A 39 -8.18 -9.92 -7.23
CA ARG A 39 -7.71 -10.03 -8.60
C ARG A 39 -8.86 -9.77 -9.55
N VAL A 40 -8.70 -8.76 -10.40
CA VAL A 40 -9.64 -8.47 -11.49
C VAL A 40 -9.44 -9.51 -12.59
N GLY A 41 -10.50 -10.24 -12.93
CA GLY A 41 -10.53 -11.16 -14.05
C GLY A 41 -10.85 -10.48 -15.38
N LYS A 42 -11.11 -11.27 -16.42
CA LYS A 42 -11.44 -10.73 -17.75
C LYS A 42 -12.75 -9.96 -17.71
N ILE A 43 -12.66 -8.64 -17.88
CA ILE A 43 -13.80 -7.74 -17.99
C ILE A 43 -14.57 -8.05 -19.29
N LYS A 44 -15.90 -8.12 -19.20
CA LYS A 44 -16.78 -8.38 -20.34
C LYS A 44 -17.87 -7.31 -20.41
N GLN A 45 -18.30 -6.98 -21.62
CA GLN A 45 -19.53 -6.20 -21.81
C GLN A 45 -20.66 -7.19 -22.14
N PRO A 46 -21.63 -7.42 -21.24
CA PRO A 46 -22.61 -8.50 -21.39
C PRO A 46 -23.54 -8.36 -22.60
N THR A 47 -23.76 -7.15 -23.13
CA THR A 47 -24.57 -6.91 -24.35
C THR A 47 -24.25 -5.56 -24.98
N GLU A 48 -24.40 -5.42 -26.30
CA GLU A 48 -24.17 -4.16 -27.04
C GLU A 48 -25.09 -2.99 -26.61
N LYS A 49 -26.13 -3.25 -25.82
CA LYS A 49 -27.11 -2.24 -25.35
C LYS A 49 -26.98 -1.87 -23.88
N SER A 50 -26.06 -2.47 -23.14
CA SER A 50 -25.84 -2.17 -21.73
C SER A 50 -24.62 -1.27 -21.55
N CYS A 51 -24.76 -0.23 -20.73
CA CYS A 51 -23.64 0.59 -20.24
C CYS A 51 -22.90 -0.09 -19.06
N LEU A 52 -23.35 -1.26 -18.62
CA LEU A 52 -22.77 -2.00 -17.52
C LEU A 52 -21.70 -2.98 -18.01
N TRP A 53 -20.68 -3.17 -17.18
CA TRP A 53 -19.56 -4.07 -17.42
C TRP A 53 -19.55 -5.19 -16.37
N ASP A 54 -19.35 -6.41 -16.84
CA ASP A 54 -19.11 -7.56 -15.96
C ASP A 54 -17.64 -7.61 -15.59
N VAL A 55 -17.35 -7.28 -14.34
CA VAL A 55 -16.01 -7.34 -13.75
C VAL A 55 -15.96 -8.52 -12.76
N PRO A 56 -15.45 -9.69 -13.18
CA PRO A 56 -15.26 -10.81 -12.26
C PRO A 56 -14.13 -10.48 -11.29
N LEU A 57 -14.40 -10.57 -9.99
CA LEU A 57 -13.43 -10.38 -8.92
C LEU A 57 -13.16 -11.71 -8.23
N ALA A 58 -11.90 -12.04 -8.03
CA ALA A 58 -11.48 -13.21 -7.25
C ALA A 58 -10.72 -12.73 -6.01
N ILE A 59 -11.10 -13.25 -4.85
CA ILE A 59 -10.32 -13.02 -3.63
C ILE A 59 -8.94 -13.63 -3.79
N THR A 60 -7.92 -12.89 -3.38
CA THR A 60 -6.54 -13.37 -3.32
C THR A 60 -6.21 -13.84 -1.91
N ASP A 61 -5.32 -14.82 -1.81
CA ASP A 61 -4.69 -15.24 -0.57
C ASP A 61 -3.17 -15.39 -0.78
N GLU A 62 -2.44 -15.84 0.23
CA GLU A 62 -0.98 -16.03 0.17
C GLU A 62 -0.51 -17.00 -0.93
N SER A 63 -1.42 -17.82 -1.47
CA SER A 63 -1.13 -18.75 -2.57
C SER A 63 -1.38 -18.16 -3.96
N ASP A 64 -1.90 -16.93 -4.08
CA ASP A 64 -2.11 -16.29 -5.39
C ASP A 64 -0.75 -15.95 -6.04
N PRO A 65 -0.45 -16.51 -7.23
CA PRO A 65 0.87 -16.36 -7.85
C PRO A 65 1.14 -14.94 -8.36
N GLN A 66 0.11 -14.15 -8.67
CA GLN A 66 0.29 -12.76 -9.08
C GLN A 66 0.57 -11.88 -7.87
N LEU A 67 -0.10 -12.16 -6.73
CA LEU A 67 0.21 -11.50 -5.47
C LEU A 67 1.64 -11.84 -5.00
N ALA A 68 2.07 -13.10 -5.14
CA ALA A 68 3.43 -13.52 -4.85
C ALA A 68 4.46 -12.79 -5.74
N CYS A 69 4.21 -12.74 -7.06
CA CYS A 69 5.07 -12.01 -8.00
C CYS A 69 5.17 -10.52 -7.67
N LEU A 70 4.05 -9.86 -7.35
CA LEU A 70 4.04 -8.47 -6.90
C LEU A 70 4.85 -8.29 -5.61
N THR A 71 4.69 -9.21 -4.66
CA THR A 71 5.43 -9.18 -3.39
C THR A 71 6.93 -9.30 -3.63
N ASP A 72 7.36 -10.17 -4.55
CA ASP A 72 8.77 -10.33 -4.88
C ASP A 72 9.33 -9.13 -5.64
N TYR A 73 8.57 -8.55 -6.58
CA TYR A 73 8.94 -7.29 -7.22
C TYR A 73 9.13 -6.16 -6.19
N ILE A 74 8.19 -6.01 -5.24
CA ILE A 74 8.32 -5.02 -4.16
C ILE A 74 9.58 -5.29 -3.35
N LYS A 75 9.87 -6.55 -2.99
CA LYS A 75 11.09 -6.92 -2.25
C LYS A 75 12.37 -6.55 -3.00
N GLU A 76 12.41 -6.71 -4.32
CA GLU A 76 13.54 -6.32 -5.17
C GLU A 76 13.70 -4.79 -5.24
N GLU A 77 12.60 -4.06 -5.41
CA GLU A 77 12.60 -2.59 -5.49
C GLU A 77 13.03 -1.92 -4.17
N ILE A 78 12.65 -2.51 -3.04
CA ILE A 78 13.07 -2.08 -1.70
C ILE A 78 14.40 -2.72 -1.27
N SER A 79 15.22 -3.20 -2.20
CA SER A 79 16.55 -3.74 -1.88
C SER A 79 17.39 -2.73 -1.08
N GLY A 80 18.07 -3.22 -0.05
CA GLY A 80 18.80 -2.41 0.93
C GLY A 80 18.93 -3.15 2.26
N GLU A 81 19.74 -2.62 3.17
CA GLU A 81 19.96 -3.20 4.50
C GLU A 81 19.43 -2.30 5.62
N GLY A 82 19.02 -2.94 6.71
CA GLY A 82 18.63 -2.26 7.95
C GLY A 82 17.45 -1.31 7.82
N TRP A 83 17.55 -0.20 8.54
CA TRP A 83 16.48 0.79 8.67
C TRP A 83 16.15 1.52 7.37
N TYR A 84 17.11 1.63 6.45
CA TYR A 84 16.91 2.31 5.16
C TYR A 84 15.82 1.61 4.34
N ARG A 85 15.90 0.27 4.28
CA ARG A 85 14.88 -0.57 3.62
C ARG A 85 13.51 -0.43 4.27
N MET A 86 13.47 -0.42 5.62
CA MET A 86 12.22 -0.30 6.37
C MET A 86 11.55 1.05 6.13
N GLY A 87 12.30 2.15 6.23
CA GLY A 87 11.79 3.48 6.00
C GLY A 87 11.29 3.66 4.56
N LYS A 88 12.05 3.21 3.54
CA LYS A 88 11.62 3.25 2.15
C LYS A 88 10.33 2.45 1.92
N LEU A 89 10.21 1.27 2.53
CA LEU A 89 8.98 0.48 2.46
C LEU A 89 7.80 1.26 3.05
N MET A 90 7.96 1.85 4.25
CA MET A 90 6.92 2.63 4.91
C MET A 90 6.48 3.83 4.05
N LEU A 91 7.41 4.53 3.40
CA LEU A 91 7.08 5.61 2.44
C LEU A 91 6.26 5.07 1.26
N ASN A 92 6.71 3.97 0.63
CA ASN A 92 6.03 3.38 -0.52
C ASN A 92 4.60 2.88 -0.20
N VAL A 93 4.36 2.40 1.02
CA VAL A 93 3.02 1.98 1.46
C VAL A 93 2.19 3.12 2.07
N GLY A 94 2.72 4.35 2.14
CA GLY A 94 2.04 5.52 2.67
C GLY A 94 1.93 5.57 4.20
N HIS A 95 2.73 4.77 4.91
CA HIS A 95 2.80 4.77 6.38
C HIS A 95 3.73 5.88 6.88
N PHE A 96 3.39 7.13 6.56
CA PHE A 96 4.28 8.27 6.81
C PHE A 96 4.55 8.52 8.30
N ASP A 97 3.56 8.37 9.18
CA ASP A 97 3.72 8.58 10.62
C ASP A 97 4.75 7.60 11.21
N GLN A 98 4.66 6.32 10.84
CA GLN A 98 5.59 5.29 11.28
C GLN A 98 7.01 5.52 10.73
N ALA A 99 7.12 5.99 9.47
CA ALA A 99 8.40 6.35 8.89
C ALA A 99 9.05 7.54 9.61
N GLU A 100 8.24 8.54 10.00
CA GLU A 100 8.72 9.72 10.72
C GLU A 100 9.19 9.36 12.13
N GLU A 101 8.46 8.51 12.86
CA GLU A 101 8.88 7.96 14.14
C GLU A 101 10.22 7.21 14.04
N LEU A 102 10.33 6.29 13.06
CA LEU A 102 11.55 5.53 12.81
C LEU A 102 12.75 6.45 12.55
N TYR A 103 12.61 7.41 11.64
CA TYR A 103 13.71 8.31 11.30
C TYR A 103 14.10 9.24 12.45
N ASN A 104 13.16 9.68 13.28
CA ASN A 104 13.48 10.48 14.46
C ASN A 104 14.23 9.65 15.51
N GLU A 105 13.81 8.40 15.78
CA GLU A 105 14.54 7.50 16.68
C GLU A 105 15.98 7.23 16.19
N LEU A 106 16.15 7.00 14.89
CA LEU A 106 17.47 6.83 14.29
C LEU A 106 18.32 8.10 14.41
N LEU A 107 17.72 9.28 14.23
CA LEU A 107 18.42 10.55 14.33
C LEU A 107 18.95 10.78 15.75
N GLU A 108 18.17 10.41 16.78
CA GLU A 108 18.56 10.49 18.19
C GLU A 108 19.71 9.54 18.53
N ASN A 109 19.75 8.37 17.90
CA ASN A 109 20.76 7.33 18.15
C ASN A 109 21.94 7.36 17.18
N ALA A 110 21.96 8.29 16.22
CA ALA A 110 22.99 8.35 15.20
C ALA A 110 24.39 8.55 15.79
N SER A 111 25.29 7.67 15.40
CA SER A 111 26.65 7.56 15.96
C SER A 111 27.63 8.56 15.37
N ASP A 112 27.38 9.02 14.14
CA ASP A 112 28.24 9.95 13.43
C ASP A 112 27.45 10.94 12.54
N ASP A 113 28.17 11.94 12.05
CA ASP A 113 27.65 13.01 11.21
C ASP A 113 27.10 12.47 9.88
N ILE A 114 27.77 11.46 9.29
CA ILE A 114 27.38 10.88 8.00
C ILE A 114 26.03 10.19 8.14
N GLU A 115 25.84 9.39 9.20
CA GLU A 115 24.58 8.74 9.54
C GLU A 115 23.46 9.77 9.72
N ARG A 116 23.71 10.86 10.47
CA ARG A 116 22.75 11.97 10.61
C ARG A 116 22.41 12.62 9.28
N ALA A 117 23.38 12.80 8.40
CA ALA A 117 23.17 13.38 7.08
C ALA A 117 22.26 12.48 6.22
N HIS A 118 22.45 11.17 6.27
CA HIS A 118 21.57 10.20 5.59
C HIS A 118 20.15 10.24 6.15
N ILE A 119 19.99 10.28 7.48
CA ILE A 119 18.68 10.32 8.12
C ILE A 119 17.96 11.63 7.81
N TYR A 120 18.66 12.77 7.83
CA TYR A 120 18.08 14.05 7.38
C TYR A 120 17.66 14.01 5.91
N HIS A 121 18.40 13.33 5.04
CA HIS A 121 17.97 13.17 3.66
C HIS A 121 16.65 12.36 3.57
N GLN A 122 16.53 11.27 4.35
CA GLN A 122 15.31 10.47 4.37
C GLN A 122 14.10 11.21 4.95
N LEU A 123 14.27 12.00 6.02
CA LEU A 123 13.23 12.90 6.52
C LEU A 123 12.80 13.95 5.47
N GLY A 124 13.75 14.39 4.65
CA GLY A 124 13.45 15.24 3.50
C GLY A 124 12.54 14.55 2.49
N CYS A 125 12.87 13.31 2.09
CA CYS A 125 12.04 12.51 1.18
C CYS A 125 10.65 12.25 1.75
N LEU A 126 10.56 11.91 3.05
CA LEU A 126 9.30 11.72 3.73
C LEU A 126 8.39 12.95 3.62
N LYS A 127 8.92 14.14 3.88
CA LYS A 127 8.15 15.38 3.79
C LYS A 127 7.79 15.73 2.34
N ASP A 128 8.63 15.36 1.37
CA ASP A 128 8.34 15.53 -0.06
C ASP A 128 7.17 14.64 -0.50
N ASP A 129 7.16 13.37 -0.09
CA ASP A 129 6.08 12.41 -0.37
C ASP A 129 4.75 12.80 0.32
N GLN A 130 4.81 13.46 1.48
CA GLN A 130 3.65 14.07 2.14
C GLN A 130 3.16 15.38 1.47
N GLY A 131 3.90 15.93 0.50
CA GLY A 131 3.62 17.23 -0.12
C GLY A 131 4.02 18.44 0.74
N GLU A 132 4.77 18.24 1.83
CA GLU A 132 5.26 19.26 2.75
C GLU A 132 6.60 19.85 2.31
N TYR A 133 6.66 20.38 1.08
CA TYR A 133 7.90 20.79 0.40
C TYR A 133 8.80 21.75 1.20
N GLN A 134 8.21 22.68 1.97
CA GLN A 134 9.00 23.62 2.77
C GLN A 134 9.77 22.91 3.90
N GLN A 135 9.20 21.85 4.47
CA GLN A 135 9.85 21.05 5.49
C GLN A 135 10.89 20.12 4.85
N ALA A 136 10.57 19.53 3.70
CA ALA A 136 11.51 18.72 2.92
C ALA A 136 12.81 19.49 2.64
N VAL A 137 12.71 20.73 2.16
CA VAL A 137 13.87 21.60 1.90
C VAL A 137 14.71 21.87 3.16
N LYS A 138 14.08 22.03 4.34
CA LYS A 138 14.83 22.23 5.59
C LYS A 138 15.68 20.99 5.92
N PHE A 139 15.10 19.80 5.78
CA PHE A 139 15.81 18.55 6.05
C PHE A 139 16.91 18.27 5.01
N TYR A 140 16.65 18.49 3.73
CA TYR A 140 17.68 18.38 2.69
C TYR A 140 18.85 19.34 2.93
N LYS A 141 18.59 20.57 3.39
CA LYS A 141 19.66 21.51 3.75
C LYS A 141 20.50 21.03 4.92
N LYS A 142 19.88 20.51 5.98
CA LYS A 142 20.61 19.91 7.12
C LYS A 142 21.52 18.76 6.67
N SER A 143 21.03 17.90 5.79
CA SER A 143 21.84 16.83 5.19
C SER A 143 23.04 17.38 4.40
N LEU A 144 22.80 18.36 3.52
CA LEU A 144 23.84 18.98 2.71
C LEU A 144 24.88 19.77 3.51
N GLU A 145 24.48 20.38 4.64
CA GLU A 145 25.39 21.11 5.54
C GLU A 145 26.44 20.18 6.16
N ILE A 146 26.12 18.91 6.35
CA ILE A 146 27.05 17.92 6.91
C ILE A 146 28.03 17.37 5.85
N TYR A 147 27.58 17.22 4.60
CA TYR A 147 28.43 16.75 3.50
C TYR A 147 29.36 17.83 2.92
N ARG A 148 29.24 19.08 3.35
CA ARG A 148 30.05 20.22 2.89
C ARG A 148 31.30 20.39 3.73
#